data_AF-A0A2T5I7N6-F1
#
_entry.id   AF-A0A2T5I7N6-F1
#
_cell.length_a   1.000
_cell.length_b   1.000
_cell.length_c   1.000
_cell.angle_alpha   90.00
_cell.angle_beta   90.00
_cell.angle_gamma   90.00
#
_symmetry.space_group_name_H-M   'P 1'
#
loop_
_entity.id
_entity.type
_entity.pdbx_description
1 polymer ?
#
loop_
_entity_poly.entity_id
_entity_poly.type
_entity_poly.pdbx_seq_one_letter_code
_entity_poly.pdbx_strand_id
1 'polypeptide(L)'
;MTSDSAGIIFRAAALRRFRSLVFLAYRVRSLPHWIFPVRLLPVFILFFAGSASMAGERTLGPDGPPLAYPIQEVNLHLTRQPGKAAFPVRRLSLSGKGTAAFEQGEEFLQVSYSTSALVALLNELYRIRFFELPSQYTARYSVFLKDDGMIATSALRMMDAGSTRICFAVTGYEKCVTYGRDGPYDLENIVNGVFDDLEKRAVGK
;
A
#
# COMPACT_ATOMS: atom_id res chain seq x y z
N MET A 1 -21.04 33.37 -46.29
CA MET A 1 -19.88 34.14 -45.79
C MET A 1 -18.90 33.11 -45.25
N THR A 2 -18.03 32.60 -46.13
CA THR A 2 -16.61 33.00 -46.34
C THR A 2 -15.69 32.20 -45.42
N SER A 3 -14.94 31.25 -46.00
CA SER A 3 -13.47 31.25 -46.09
C SER A 3 -12.81 30.69 -44.83
N ASP A 4 -11.72 29.93 -44.84
CA ASP A 4 -10.78 29.44 -45.86
C ASP A 4 -9.89 28.44 -45.07
N SER A 5 -9.47 27.29 -45.64
CA SER A 5 -8.13 27.08 -46.23
C SER A 5 -6.97 27.25 -45.22
N ALA A 6 -5.87 26.51 -45.19
CA ALA A 6 -5.29 25.38 -45.90
C ALA A 6 -3.84 25.24 -45.35
N GLY A 7 -3.20 24.07 -45.50
CA GLY A 7 -1.73 23.92 -45.50
C GLY A 7 -1.06 24.06 -44.12
N ILE A 8 0.04 23.38 -43.81
CA ILE A 8 1.25 23.24 -44.63
C ILE A 8 1.92 21.88 -44.32
N ILE A 9 2.25 21.15 -45.39
CA ILE A 9 3.28 20.10 -45.43
C ILE A 9 4.53 20.75 -46.03
N PHE A 10 5.69 20.70 -45.35
CA PHE A 10 7.05 20.79 -45.94
C PHE A 10 8.03 20.18 -44.91
N ARG A 11 8.55 18.96 -45.12
CA ARG A 11 9.77 18.55 -45.87
C ARG A 11 11.12 18.95 -45.22
N ALA A 12 11.92 17.93 -44.86
CA ALA A 12 13.35 17.69 -45.19
C ALA A 12 13.95 16.79 -44.09
N ALA A 13 14.39 15.54 -44.34
CA ALA A 13 15.63 15.17 -45.04
C ALA A 13 16.88 15.83 -44.37
N ALA A 14 17.96 15.16 -43.99
CA ALA A 14 18.51 13.89 -44.43
C ALA A 14 19.79 13.56 -43.62
N LEU A 15 20.16 12.27 -43.66
CA LEU A 15 21.51 11.76 -43.95
C LEU A 15 22.66 11.89 -42.92
N ARG A 16 23.23 10.70 -42.65
CA ARG A 16 24.67 10.34 -42.74
C ARG A 16 25.59 10.86 -41.62
N ARG A 17 26.63 10.17 -41.17
CA ARG A 17 27.32 8.93 -41.59
C ARG A 17 28.40 8.64 -40.54
N PHE A 18 28.70 7.35 -40.35
CA PHE A 18 30.07 6.77 -40.33
C PHE A 18 31.16 7.40 -39.45
N ARG A 19 31.73 6.57 -38.56
CA ARG A 19 33.05 5.88 -38.67
C ARG A 19 33.41 5.33 -37.28
N SER A 20 33.55 4.02 -37.05
CA SER A 20 34.51 3.04 -37.60
C SER A 20 35.93 3.16 -37.01
N LEU A 21 36.33 2.03 -36.40
CA LEU A 21 37.69 1.49 -36.23
C LEU A 21 38.65 2.21 -35.28
N VAL A 22 39.10 1.50 -34.24
CA VAL A 22 40.52 1.08 -34.14
C VAL A 22 40.60 -0.29 -33.46
N PHE A 23 40.91 -1.29 -34.28
CA PHE A 23 41.63 -2.50 -33.91
C PHE A 23 43.01 -2.11 -33.37
N LEU A 24 43.45 -2.64 -32.23
CA LEU A 24 44.88 -2.87 -32.02
C LEU A 24 45.07 -4.24 -31.36
N ALA A 25 45.40 -5.20 -32.22
CA ALA A 25 46.03 -6.44 -31.83
C ALA A 25 47.46 -6.15 -31.37
N TYR A 26 47.90 -6.78 -30.28
CA TYR A 26 49.32 -7.07 -30.09
C TYR A 26 49.56 -8.55 -29.83
N ARG A 27 50.53 -9.02 -30.58
CA ARG A 27 51.05 -10.35 -30.86
C ARG A 27 51.82 -10.98 -29.69
N VAL A 28 51.70 -12.32 -29.59
CA VAL A 28 52.81 -13.31 -29.61
C VAL A 28 53.65 -13.50 -28.34
N ARG A 29 53.56 -14.70 -27.73
CA ARG A 29 54.60 -15.75 -27.85
C ARG A 29 54.13 -17.11 -27.34
N SER A 30 54.52 -18.14 -28.09
CA SER A 30 54.27 -19.57 -27.94
C SER A 30 55.40 -20.28 -27.18
N LEU A 31 55.03 -21.21 -26.27
CA LEU A 31 55.62 -22.54 -25.90
C LEU A 31 57.14 -22.69 -25.63
N PRO A 32 57.64 -23.84 -25.09
CA PRO A 32 57.04 -24.98 -24.37
C PRO A 32 57.80 -25.34 -23.05
N HIS A 33 57.52 -26.54 -22.51
CA HIS A 33 58.36 -27.48 -21.74
C HIS A 33 59.06 -27.03 -20.44
N TRP A 34 58.66 -27.63 -19.30
CA TRP A 34 59.51 -28.53 -18.49
C TRP A 34 58.67 -29.16 -17.36
N ILE A 35 59.05 -30.38 -17.04
CA ILE A 35 58.34 -31.35 -16.19
C ILE A 35 58.68 -31.07 -14.70
N PHE A 36 57.65 -31.21 -13.85
CA PHE A 36 57.57 -31.43 -12.38
C PHE A 36 58.88 -31.85 -11.64
N PRO A 37 59.04 -31.61 -10.30
CA PRO A 37 58.00 -31.90 -9.30
C PRO A 37 58.01 -31.12 -7.94
N VAL A 38 56.85 -31.20 -7.26
CA VAL A 38 56.71 -31.43 -5.80
C VAL A 38 56.96 -30.27 -4.80
N ARG A 39 55.99 -30.15 -3.89
CA ARG A 39 56.01 -29.53 -2.54
C ARG A 39 55.93 -28.00 -2.44
N LEU A 40 54.73 -27.49 -2.16
CA LEU A 40 54.27 -27.09 -0.81
C LEU A 40 52.98 -26.30 -0.96
N LEU A 41 51.87 -26.86 -0.44
CA LEU A 41 50.68 -26.10 -0.13
C LEU A 41 51.02 -25.10 1.00
N PRO A 42 50.65 -23.82 0.86
CA PRO A 42 50.05 -23.09 1.96
C PRO A 42 48.55 -23.07 1.71
N VAL A 43 47.85 -23.84 2.54
CA VAL A 43 46.41 -23.75 2.77
C VAL A 43 46.12 -22.33 3.29
N PHE A 44 45.91 -21.37 2.41
CA PHE A 44 45.29 -20.09 2.76
C PHE A 44 43.78 -20.29 2.71
N ILE A 45 43.24 -20.92 3.76
CA ILE A 45 41.81 -20.83 4.05
C ILE A 45 41.57 -19.39 4.48
N LEU A 46 41.25 -18.54 3.51
CA LEU A 46 40.54 -17.30 3.77
C LEU A 46 39.19 -17.70 4.37
N PHE A 47 39.14 -17.73 5.70
CA PHE A 47 37.90 -17.58 6.45
C PHE A 47 37.36 -16.18 6.11
N PHE A 48 36.70 -16.05 4.96
CA PHE A 48 35.61 -15.10 4.83
C PHE A 48 34.51 -15.64 5.75
N ALA A 49 34.66 -15.35 7.04
CA ALA A 49 33.53 -15.28 7.96
C ALA A 49 32.65 -14.16 7.40
N GLY A 50 31.80 -14.52 6.44
CA GLY A 50 30.65 -13.73 6.09
C GLY A 50 29.88 -13.58 7.37
N SER A 51 29.98 -12.41 8.00
CA SER A 51 29.05 -11.98 9.01
C SER A 51 27.68 -12.06 8.37
N ALA A 52 26.97 -13.17 8.59
CA ALA A 52 25.56 -13.25 8.34
C ALA A 52 24.94 -12.26 9.31
N SER A 53 24.79 -11.02 8.85
CA SER A 53 23.84 -10.09 9.44
C SER A 53 22.48 -10.76 9.29
N MET A 54 22.10 -11.54 10.29
CA MET A 54 20.71 -11.89 10.54
C MET A 54 20.04 -10.54 10.83
N ALA A 55 19.56 -9.89 9.77
CA ALA A 55 18.60 -8.82 9.89
C ALA A 55 17.39 -9.48 10.54
N GLY A 56 17.31 -9.41 11.87
CA GLY A 56 16.16 -9.87 12.62
C GLY A 56 14.93 -9.25 11.97
N GLU A 57 14.01 -10.10 11.53
CA GLU A 57 12.76 -9.67 10.94
C GLU A 57 12.10 -8.69 11.91
N ARG A 58 11.91 -7.45 11.46
CA ARG A 58 11.33 -6.41 12.28
C ARG A 58 9.86 -6.75 12.48
N THR A 59 9.54 -7.39 13.59
CA THR A 59 8.16 -7.68 14.00
C THR A 59 7.48 -6.38 14.42
N LEU A 60 6.22 -6.16 14.02
CA LEU A 60 5.38 -5.04 14.49
C LEU A 60 4.86 -5.25 15.93
N GLY A 61 5.52 -6.10 16.71
CA GLY A 61 5.06 -6.57 18.02
C GLY A 61 4.12 -7.79 17.93
N PRO A 62 3.76 -8.39 19.08
CA PRO A 62 2.89 -9.57 19.14
C PRO A 62 1.46 -9.31 18.64
N ASP A 63 1.02 -8.05 18.67
CA ASP A 63 -0.32 -7.61 18.22
C ASP A 63 -0.31 -6.99 16.81
N GLY A 64 0.81 -7.12 16.08
CA GLY A 64 0.94 -6.62 14.71
C GLY A 64 0.51 -7.65 13.66
N PRO A 65 0.23 -7.22 12.41
CA PRO A 65 -0.06 -8.15 11.33
C PRO A 65 1.15 -9.06 11.06
N PRO A 66 0.95 -10.28 10.52
CA PRO A 66 2.05 -11.14 10.08
C PRO A 66 2.95 -10.40 9.07
N LEU A 67 4.26 -10.63 9.12
CA LEU A 67 5.21 -9.92 8.24
C LEU A 67 5.13 -10.36 6.78
N ALA A 68 4.68 -11.59 6.54
CA ALA A 68 4.43 -12.13 5.23
C ALA A 68 3.12 -12.91 5.24
N TYR A 69 2.29 -12.67 4.22
CA TYR A 69 1.03 -13.35 3.99
C TYR A 69 0.69 -13.29 2.50
N PRO A 70 0.01 -14.31 1.96
CA PRO A 70 -0.38 -14.31 0.56
C PRO A 70 -1.49 -13.28 0.33
N ILE A 71 -1.40 -12.54 -0.78
CA ILE A 71 -2.35 -11.48 -1.10
C ILE A 71 -3.80 -11.99 -1.18
N GLN A 72 -4.01 -13.25 -1.58
CA GLN A 72 -5.35 -13.82 -1.74
C GLN A 72 -6.11 -13.98 -0.40
N GLU A 73 -5.40 -13.94 0.72
CA GLU A 73 -5.98 -14.01 2.07
C GLU A 73 -6.37 -12.63 2.62
N VAL A 74 -5.92 -11.55 1.98
CA VAL A 74 -6.23 -10.18 2.42
C VAL A 74 -7.67 -9.84 2.08
N ASN A 75 -8.41 -9.38 3.09
CA ASN A 75 -9.71 -8.75 2.94
C ASN A 75 -9.72 -7.42 3.68
N LEU A 76 -10.24 -6.38 3.02
CA LEU A 76 -10.41 -5.07 3.62
C LEU A 76 -11.90 -4.70 3.56
N HIS A 77 -12.49 -4.48 4.73
CA HIS A 77 -13.89 -4.07 4.85
C HIS A 77 -13.96 -2.62 5.33
N LEU A 78 -14.63 -1.78 4.56
CA LEU A 78 -14.96 -0.41 4.92
C LEU A 78 -16.47 -0.31 5.11
N THR A 79 -16.89 0.22 6.26
CA THR A 79 -18.30 0.45 6.57
C THR A 79 -18.48 1.88 7.00
N ARG A 80 -19.37 2.61 6.34
CA ARG A 80 -19.76 3.97 6.72
C ARG A 80 -21.22 3.94 7.17
N GLN A 81 -21.41 4.14 8.46
CA GLN A 81 -22.71 4.26 9.09
C GLN A 81 -23.09 5.74 9.16
N PRO A 82 -24.21 6.14 8.55
CA PRO A 82 -24.72 7.48 8.73
C PRO A 82 -25.25 7.64 10.16
N GLY A 83 -25.02 8.81 10.77
CA GLY A 83 -25.53 9.12 12.12
C GLY A 83 -27.05 9.32 12.18
N LYS A 84 -27.72 9.29 11.02
CA LYS A 84 -29.16 9.41 10.88
C LYS A 84 -29.70 8.15 10.23
N ALA A 85 -30.66 7.50 10.90
CA ALA A 85 -31.26 6.24 10.45
C ALA A 85 -31.94 6.31 9.06
N ALA A 86 -32.27 7.51 8.58
CA ALA A 86 -32.88 7.72 7.27
C ALA A 86 -31.94 7.47 6.07
N PHE A 87 -30.62 7.40 6.30
CA PHE A 87 -29.65 7.16 5.22
C PHE A 87 -29.15 5.71 5.25
N PRO A 88 -28.88 5.11 4.08
CA PRO A 88 -28.37 3.74 4.02
C PRO A 88 -26.93 3.65 4.52
N VAL A 89 -26.60 2.54 5.19
CA VAL A 89 -25.22 2.16 5.48
C VAL A 89 -24.52 1.81 4.17
N ARG A 90 -23.31 2.34 3.98
CA ARG A 90 -22.46 2.00 2.84
C ARG A 90 -21.40 1.00 3.28
N ARG A 91 -21.30 -0.14 2.61
CA ARG A 91 -20.28 -1.15 2.86
C ARG A 91 -19.47 -1.40 1.61
N LEU A 92 -18.20 -1.69 1.81
CA LEU A 92 -17.26 -1.94 0.74
C LEU A 92 -16.33 -3.04 1.21
N SER A 93 -16.19 -4.08 0.39
CA SER A 93 -15.34 -5.23 0.67
C SER A 93 -14.35 -5.40 -0.48
N LEU A 94 -13.06 -5.21 -0.20
CA LEU A 94 -11.98 -5.47 -1.15
C LEU A 94 -11.36 -6.82 -0.82
N SER A 95 -11.28 -7.71 -1.81
CA SER A 95 -10.61 -9.00 -1.68
C SER A 95 -9.32 -8.99 -2.49
N GLY A 96 -8.25 -9.53 -1.92
CA GLY A 96 -6.99 -9.75 -2.64
C GLY A 96 -7.07 -10.80 -3.75
N LYS A 97 -8.24 -11.39 -3.97
CA LYS A 97 -8.60 -12.16 -5.17
C LYS A 97 -8.89 -11.29 -6.40
N GLY A 98 -8.84 -9.95 -6.26
CA GLY A 98 -8.99 -9.02 -7.37
C GLY A 98 -10.41 -8.49 -7.57
N THR A 99 -11.24 -8.53 -6.53
CA THR A 99 -12.66 -8.12 -6.60
C THR A 99 -12.99 -7.13 -5.50
N ALA A 100 -13.83 -6.16 -5.83
CA ALA A 100 -14.49 -5.29 -4.86
C ALA A 100 -16.00 -5.49 -4.91
N ALA A 101 -16.63 -5.56 -3.75
CA ALA A 101 -18.08 -5.51 -3.59
C ALA A 101 -18.45 -4.20 -2.88
N PHE A 102 -19.43 -3.49 -3.43
CA PHE A 102 -19.99 -2.27 -2.87
C PHE A 102 -21.48 -2.50 -2.60
N GLU A 103 -21.90 -2.15 -1.39
CA GLU A 103 -23.27 -2.27 -0.90
C GLU A 103 -23.76 -0.92 -0.39
N GLN A 104 -24.95 -0.53 -0.82
CA GLN A 104 -25.64 0.66 -0.32
C GLN A 104 -27.14 0.41 -0.27
N GLY A 105 -27.66 0.16 0.93
CA GLY A 105 -29.07 -0.22 1.09
C GLY A 105 -29.35 -1.55 0.39
N GLU A 106 -30.21 -1.55 -0.63
CA GLU A 106 -30.52 -2.72 -1.46
C GLU A 106 -29.63 -2.84 -2.70
N GLU A 107 -28.83 -1.81 -3.00
CA GLU A 107 -27.91 -1.85 -4.14
C GLU A 107 -26.67 -2.68 -3.79
N PHE A 108 -26.37 -3.64 -4.66
CA PHE A 108 -25.15 -4.44 -4.61
C PHE A 108 -24.45 -4.38 -5.95
N LEU A 109 -23.18 -4.02 -5.93
CA LEU A 109 -22.34 -3.97 -7.11
C LEU A 109 -21.03 -4.71 -6.87
N GLN A 110 -20.66 -5.57 -7.81
CA GLN A 110 -19.34 -6.18 -7.84
C GLN A 110 -18.54 -5.69 -9.05
N VAL A 111 -17.32 -5.24 -8.78
CA VAL A 111 -16.37 -4.75 -9.80
C VAL A 111 -15.00 -5.39 -9.64
N SER A 112 -14.23 -5.36 -10.72
CA SER A 112 -12.81 -5.73 -10.66
C SER A 112 -12.02 -4.66 -9.93
N TYR A 113 -11.17 -5.09 -9.00
CA TYR A 113 -10.28 -4.23 -8.24
C TYR A 113 -8.91 -4.86 -8.24
N SER A 114 -7.95 -4.28 -8.96
CA SER A 114 -6.67 -4.94 -9.20
C SER A 114 -5.90 -5.18 -7.90
N THR A 115 -5.15 -6.28 -7.86
CA THR A 115 -4.24 -6.58 -6.75
C THR A 115 -3.22 -5.45 -6.53
N SER A 116 -2.77 -4.80 -7.60
CA SER A 116 -1.90 -3.62 -7.51
C SER A 116 -2.55 -2.43 -6.80
N ALA A 117 -3.85 -2.17 -7.04
CA ALA A 117 -4.59 -1.11 -6.35
C ALA A 117 -4.77 -1.44 -4.87
N LEU A 118 -5.04 -2.71 -4.54
CA LEU A 118 -5.11 -3.16 -3.15
C LEU A 118 -3.76 -3.00 -2.44
N VAL A 119 -2.65 -3.37 -3.08
CA VAL A 119 -1.30 -3.17 -2.51
C VAL A 119 -1.01 -1.68 -2.28
N ALA A 120 -1.38 -0.81 -3.21
CA ALA A 120 -1.23 0.64 -3.02
C ALA A 120 -2.03 1.14 -1.81
N LEU A 121 -3.27 0.68 -1.65
CA LEU A 121 -4.10 1.01 -0.48
C LEU A 121 -3.50 0.49 0.83
N LEU A 122 -2.98 -0.74 0.85
CA LEU A 122 -2.27 -1.27 2.02
C LEU A 122 -1.06 -0.40 2.38
N ASN A 123 -0.27 0.02 1.39
CA ASN A 123 0.88 0.89 1.62
C ASN A 123 0.46 2.23 2.26
N GLU A 124 -0.66 2.82 1.84
CA GLU A 124 -1.21 4.02 2.49
C GLU A 124 -1.58 3.76 3.96
N LEU A 125 -2.19 2.61 4.27
CA LEU A 125 -2.49 2.22 5.66
C LEU A 125 -1.22 2.02 6.51
N TYR A 126 -0.18 1.39 5.94
CA TYR A 126 1.12 1.27 6.62
C TYR A 126 1.79 2.63 6.84
N ARG A 127 1.69 3.56 5.87
CA ARG A 127 2.26 4.91 5.95
C ARG A 127 1.72 5.70 7.13
N ILE A 128 0.44 5.54 7.45
CA ILE A 128 -0.21 6.21 8.59
C ILE A 128 -0.16 5.40 9.90
N ARG A 129 0.61 4.31 9.94
CA ARG A 129 0.71 3.38 11.08
C ARG A 129 -0.65 2.83 11.54
N PHE A 130 -1.52 2.49 10.58
CA PHE A 130 -2.89 2.03 10.83
C PHE A 130 -2.98 0.93 11.92
N PHE A 131 -2.06 -0.02 11.90
CA PHE A 131 -2.07 -1.16 12.81
C PHE A 131 -1.79 -0.79 14.27
N GLU A 132 -1.14 0.35 14.50
CA GLU A 132 -0.85 0.89 15.82
C GLU A 132 -1.95 1.80 16.36
N LEU A 133 -2.92 2.19 15.52
CA LEU A 133 -4.02 3.05 15.94
C LEU A 133 -4.95 2.32 16.92
N PRO A 134 -5.50 2.99 17.94
CA PRO A 134 -6.57 2.44 18.77
C PRO A 134 -7.76 1.98 17.94
N SER A 135 -8.43 0.92 18.40
CA SER A 135 -9.58 0.35 17.69
C SER A 135 -10.80 1.29 17.66
N GLN A 136 -10.85 2.29 18.56
CA GLN A 136 -11.97 3.20 18.73
C GLN A 136 -11.49 4.64 18.90
N TYR A 137 -11.87 5.52 17.97
CA TYR A 137 -11.72 6.98 18.01
C TYR A 137 -13.06 7.71 18.23
N THR A 138 -14.10 6.96 18.55
CA THR A 138 -15.46 7.48 18.74
C THR A 138 -15.71 7.98 20.17
N ALA A 139 -14.88 7.56 21.12
CA ALA A 139 -14.99 7.97 22.52
C ALA A 139 -14.52 9.41 22.69
N ARG A 140 -15.46 10.31 23.02
CA ARG A 140 -15.14 11.66 23.50
C ARG A 140 -15.26 11.69 25.01
N TYR A 141 -14.37 12.43 25.66
CA TYR A 141 -14.44 12.67 27.09
C TYR A 141 -14.59 14.17 27.33
N SER A 142 -15.52 14.56 28.20
CA SER A 142 -15.52 15.90 28.78
C SER A 142 -14.75 15.88 30.09
N VAL A 143 -14.03 16.96 30.36
CA VAL A 143 -13.32 17.17 31.63
C VAL A 143 -14.11 18.19 32.43
N PHE A 144 -14.38 17.91 33.70
CA PHE A 144 -15.06 18.84 34.60
C PHE A 144 -14.42 18.85 35.98
N LEU A 145 -14.54 19.97 36.69
CA LEU A 145 -14.08 20.13 38.06
C LEU A 145 -15.20 19.72 39.02
N LYS A 146 -14.91 18.81 39.93
CA LYS A 146 -15.80 18.45 41.04
C LYS A 146 -15.69 19.46 42.18
N ASP A 147 -16.68 19.45 43.06
CA ASP A 147 -16.77 20.37 44.21
C ASP A 147 -15.62 20.18 45.23
N ASP A 148 -14.96 19.01 45.22
CA ASP A 148 -13.78 18.70 46.03
C ASP A 148 -12.47 19.24 45.41
N GLY A 149 -12.54 19.97 44.29
CA GLY A 149 -11.39 20.48 43.56
C GLY A 149 -10.71 19.46 42.66
N MET A 150 -11.26 18.25 42.52
CA MET A 150 -10.69 17.20 41.67
C MET A 150 -11.19 17.28 40.23
N ILE A 151 -10.29 16.99 39.29
CA ILE A 151 -10.64 16.85 37.88
C ILE A 151 -11.26 15.48 37.65
N ALA A 152 -12.41 15.45 36.99
CA ALA A 152 -13.09 14.22 36.57
C ALA A 152 -13.32 14.22 35.06
N THR A 153 -13.40 13.02 34.49
CA THR A 153 -13.72 12.80 33.08
C THR A 153 -15.04 12.06 32.96
N SER A 154 -15.86 12.44 31.98
CA SER A 154 -17.09 11.74 31.63
C SER A 154 -17.08 11.39 30.14
N ALA A 155 -17.44 10.16 29.79
CA ALA A 155 -17.60 9.76 28.40
C ALA A 155 -18.86 10.43 27.82
N LEU A 156 -18.68 11.19 26.74
CA LEU A 156 -19.77 11.78 25.96
C LEU A 156 -20.37 10.68 25.06
N ARG A 157 -21.65 10.36 25.28
CA ARG A 157 -22.38 9.41 24.42
C ARG A 157 -22.73 10.07 23.09
N MET A 158 -22.18 9.55 21.99
CA MET A 158 -22.35 10.06 20.63
C MET A 158 -23.29 9.16 19.80
N MET A 159 -24.49 8.82 20.33
CA MET A 159 -25.36 7.80 19.73
C MET A 159 -25.87 8.13 18.32
N ASP A 160 -25.93 9.41 17.96
CA ASP A 160 -26.43 9.88 16.64
C ASP A 160 -25.29 10.36 15.71
N ALA A 161 -24.04 10.02 16.05
CA ALA A 161 -22.88 10.43 15.26
C ALA A 161 -22.57 9.38 14.20
N GLY A 162 -22.46 9.80 12.94
CA GLY A 162 -21.99 8.93 11.88
C GLY A 162 -20.60 8.40 12.19
N SER A 163 -20.36 7.14 11.84
CA SER A 163 -19.08 6.48 12.05
C SER A 163 -18.59 5.77 10.80
N THR A 164 -17.28 5.70 10.68
CA THR A 164 -16.60 4.90 9.67
C THR A 164 -15.78 3.84 10.38
N ARG A 165 -15.85 2.61 9.89
CA ARG A 165 -15.06 1.47 10.36
C ARG A 165 -14.28 0.89 9.20
N ILE A 166 -12.99 0.67 9.42
CA ILE A 166 -12.09 -0.01 8.49
C ILE A 166 -11.58 -1.26 9.20
N CYS A 167 -11.73 -2.42 8.58
CA CYS A 167 -11.23 -3.69 9.07
C CYS A 167 -10.29 -4.30 8.05
N PHE A 168 -9.04 -4.48 8.43
CA PHE A 168 -8.07 -5.30 7.72
C PHE A 168 -8.09 -6.70 8.31
N ALA A 169 -8.26 -7.71 7.46
CA ALA A 169 -8.25 -9.11 7.84
C ALA A 169 -7.32 -9.91 6.94
N VAL A 170 -6.55 -10.80 7.56
CA VAL A 170 -5.74 -11.84 6.94
C VAL A 170 -5.77 -13.07 7.84
N THR A 171 -5.38 -14.24 7.36
CA THR A 171 -5.46 -15.48 8.15
C THR A 171 -4.80 -15.32 9.52
N GLY A 172 -5.59 -15.51 10.58
CA GLY A 172 -5.13 -15.43 11.97
C GLY A 172 -4.96 -14.01 12.52
N TYR A 173 -5.29 -12.95 11.77
CA TYR A 173 -5.17 -11.57 12.23
C TYR A 173 -6.27 -10.66 11.68
N GLU A 174 -6.90 -9.89 12.57
CA GLU A 174 -7.84 -8.83 12.21
C GLU A 174 -7.53 -7.56 13.00
N LYS A 175 -7.51 -6.43 12.29
CA LYS A 175 -7.46 -5.10 12.89
C LYS A 175 -8.60 -4.25 12.37
N CYS A 176 -9.43 -3.76 13.30
CA CYS A 176 -10.47 -2.81 12.99
C CYS A 176 -10.25 -1.49 13.72
N VAL A 177 -10.42 -0.38 12.99
CA VAL A 177 -10.44 0.98 13.55
C VAL A 177 -11.78 1.61 13.22
N THR A 178 -12.51 2.04 14.23
CA THR A 178 -13.75 2.80 14.10
C THR A 178 -13.53 4.24 14.55
N TYR A 179 -13.96 5.21 13.74
CA TYR A 179 -13.85 6.63 14.02
C TYR A 179 -15.12 7.39 13.64
N GLY A 180 -15.38 8.50 14.34
CA GLY A 180 -16.52 9.39 14.05
C GLY A 180 -16.14 10.53 13.11
N ARG A 181 -16.99 11.57 12.99
CA ARG A 181 -16.71 12.76 12.16
C ARG A 181 -15.34 13.40 12.41
N ASP A 182 -14.87 13.40 13.65
CA ASP A 182 -13.60 14.05 14.04
C ASP A 182 -12.45 13.02 14.10
N GLY A 183 -12.54 11.94 13.32
CA GLY A 183 -11.48 10.95 13.23
C GLY A 183 -10.21 11.47 12.55
N PRO A 184 -9.17 10.63 12.46
CA PRO A 184 -7.91 11.03 11.83
C PRO A 184 -8.11 11.43 10.37
N TYR A 185 -7.64 12.62 10.00
CA TYR A 185 -7.84 13.20 8.66
C TYR A 185 -7.29 12.29 7.55
N ASP A 186 -6.09 11.72 7.75
CA ASP A 186 -5.47 10.85 6.76
C ASP A 186 -6.28 9.57 6.52
N LEU A 187 -6.90 9.02 7.57
CA LEU A 187 -7.81 7.87 7.43
C LEU A 187 -9.02 8.22 6.60
N GLU A 188 -9.65 9.34 6.89
CA GLU A 188 -10.85 9.78 6.18
C GLU A 188 -10.56 10.06 4.69
N ASN A 189 -9.39 10.62 4.38
CA ASN A 189 -8.94 10.81 2.99
C ASN A 189 -8.77 9.48 2.24
N ILE A 190 -8.16 8.48 2.88
CA ILE A 190 -8.01 7.14 2.28
C ILE A 190 -9.39 6.54 2.00
N VAL A 191 -10.29 6.59 2.97
CA VAL A 191 -11.64 6.03 2.82
C VAL A 191 -12.42 6.73 1.70
N ASN A 192 -12.40 8.06 1.67
CA ASN A 192 -13.08 8.82 0.62
C ASN A 192 -12.50 8.49 -0.77
N GLY A 193 -11.18 8.43 -0.91
CA GLY A 193 -10.55 8.04 -2.16
C GLY A 193 -10.98 6.65 -2.66
N VAL A 194 -11.13 5.68 -1.75
CA VAL A 194 -11.57 4.32 -2.09
C VAL A 194 -13.05 4.28 -2.50
N PHE A 195 -13.93 4.97 -1.77
CA PHE A 195 -15.34 5.07 -2.16
C PHE A 195 -15.51 5.78 -3.50
N ASP A 196 -14.82 6.90 -3.72
CA ASP A 196 -14.89 7.68 -4.95
C ASP A 196 -14.37 6.88 -6.18
N ASP A 197 -13.29 6.11 -6.02
CA ASP A 197 -12.78 5.23 -7.09
C ASP A 197 -13.79 4.17 -7.48
N LEU A 198 -14.45 3.52 -6.51
CA LEU A 198 -15.45 2.50 -6.80
C LEU A 198 -16.74 3.08 -7.41
N GLU A 199 -17.21 4.23 -6.94
CA GLU A 199 -18.35 4.93 -7.55
C GLU A 199 -18.08 5.28 -9.01
N LYS A 200 -16.88 5.79 -9.33
CA LYS A 200 -16.50 6.10 -10.72
C LYS A 200 -16.47 4.85 -11.60
N ARG A 201 -16.01 3.72 -11.07
CA ARG A 201 -16.02 2.42 -11.77
C ARG A 201 -17.42 1.84 -11.92
N ALA A 202 -18.34 2.19 -11.02
CA ALA A 202 -19.75 1.80 -11.09
C ALA A 202 -20.49 2.53 -12.22
N VAL A 203 -20.27 3.84 -12.35
CA VAL A 203 -20.95 4.70 -13.34
C VAL A 203 -20.39 4.49 -14.75
N GLY A 204 -19.15 4.00 -14.89
CA GLY A 204 -18.52 3.72 -16.18
C GLY A 204 -18.86 2.35 -16.80
N LYS A 205 -19.78 1.58 -16.20
CA LYS A 205 -20.35 0.35 -16.76
C LYS A 205 -21.70 0.62 -17.40
#